data_AF-A0A0T7BQK4-F1
#
_entry.id   AF-A0A0T7BQK4-F1
#
_cell.length_a   1.000
_cell.length_b   1.000
_cell.length_c   1.000
_cell.angle_alpha   90.00
_cell.angle_beta   90.00
_cell.angle_gamma   90.00
#
_symmetry.space_group_name_H-M   'P 1'
#
loop_
_entity.id
_entity.type
_entity.pdbx_description
1 polymer ?
#
loop_
_entity_poly.entity_id
_entity_poly.type
_entity_poly.pdbx_seq_one_letter_code
_entity_poly.pdbx_strand_id
1 'polypeptide(L)'
;MKFATTFFFTILSLSSITAISSTKTYAVTPNTQVIVQERRAPVTYMTRRNSNQIAIRIKEGEFKFQGILKRTKGNMYIAEDRQVRVMYDLRTKRVVVINKKTGTEYYNYIFSMKNEGAL
;
A
#
# COMPACT_ATOMS: atom_id res chain seq x y z
N MET A 1 0.34 -37.80 67.05
CA MET A 1 0.24 -36.76 68.11
C MET A 1 1.63 -36.23 68.41
N LYS A 2 1.85 -34.92 68.23
CA LYS A 2 2.67 -34.04 69.10
C LYS A 2 2.50 -32.61 68.59
N PHE A 3 1.88 -31.80 69.44
CA PHE A 3 1.58 -30.38 69.25
C PHE A 3 2.81 -29.54 69.63
N ALA A 4 2.97 -28.39 68.97
CA ALA A 4 3.67 -27.25 69.56
C ALA A 4 3.09 -25.94 68.99
N THR A 5 2.17 -25.38 69.77
CA THR A 5 1.72 -23.98 69.81
C THR A 5 2.93 -23.09 70.12
N THR A 6 3.05 -21.83 69.67
CA THR A 6 2.52 -20.65 70.40
C THR A 6 2.72 -19.37 69.58
N PHE A 7 1.71 -18.51 69.66
CA PHE A 7 1.58 -17.12 69.17
C PHE A 7 2.58 -16.14 69.81
N PHE A 8 2.86 -15.02 69.13
CA PHE A 8 2.73 -13.67 69.74
C PHE A 8 2.54 -12.59 68.66
N PHE A 9 1.55 -11.73 68.89
CA PHE A 9 1.20 -10.52 68.15
C PHE A 9 2.13 -9.36 68.54
N THR A 10 2.47 -8.46 67.61
CA THR A 10 2.73 -7.05 67.93
C THR A 10 2.46 -6.15 66.72
N ILE A 11 1.68 -5.09 66.96
CA ILE A 11 1.22 -4.05 66.04
C ILE A 11 2.15 -2.84 66.22
N LEU A 12 2.64 -2.20 65.16
CA LEU A 12 2.84 -0.74 65.17
C LEU A 12 2.93 -0.15 63.75
N SER A 13 2.29 1.00 63.64
CA SER A 13 1.99 1.85 62.50
C SER A 13 3.21 2.43 61.76
N LEU A 14 3.01 2.86 60.50
CA LEU A 14 3.15 4.27 60.11
C LEU A 14 2.53 4.50 58.72
N SER A 15 1.54 5.37 58.69
CA SER A 15 0.92 5.94 57.49
C SER A 15 1.93 6.77 56.70
N SER A 16 2.11 6.47 55.42
CA SER A 16 2.67 7.42 54.46
C SER A 16 1.68 7.54 53.30
N ILE A 17 0.77 8.52 53.42
CA ILE A 17 -0.03 8.97 52.28
C ILE A 17 0.92 9.83 51.44
N THR A 18 1.52 9.24 50.41
CA THR A 18 2.18 10.04 49.37
C THR A 18 1.08 10.71 48.55
N ALA A 19 0.96 12.03 48.67
CA ALA A 19 0.15 12.82 47.76
C ALA A 19 0.70 12.68 46.35
N ILE A 20 0.01 11.90 45.51
CA ILE A 20 0.31 11.78 44.09
C ILE A 20 -0.18 13.08 43.45
N SER A 21 0.75 13.97 43.09
CA SER A 21 0.39 15.18 42.35
C SER A 21 -0.03 14.75 40.94
N SER A 22 -1.26 15.10 40.54
CA SER A 22 -1.74 14.87 39.17
C SER A 22 -0.91 15.69 38.20
N THR A 23 0.11 15.10 37.61
CA THR A 23 0.79 15.70 36.46
C THR A 23 -0.23 15.78 35.34
N LYS A 24 -0.56 17.01 34.94
CA LYS A 24 -1.44 17.31 33.81
C LYS A 24 -0.75 16.80 32.54
N THR A 25 -1.08 15.57 32.13
CA THR A 25 -0.57 15.00 30.89
C THR A 25 -1.18 15.81 29.75
N TYR A 26 -0.35 16.60 29.07
CA TYR A 26 -0.73 17.16 27.78
C TYR A 26 -0.92 16.00 26.82
N ALA A 27 -2.15 15.80 26.34
CA ALA A 27 -2.38 14.91 25.23
C ALA A 27 -1.59 15.44 24.03
N VAL A 28 -0.45 14.81 23.75
CA VAL A 28 0.22 14.98 22.47
C VAL A 28 -0.68 14.27 21.47
N THR A 29 -1.58 15.02 20.86
CA THR A 29 -2.33 14.55 19.70
C THR A 29 -1.28 14.19 18.66
N PRO A 30 -1.13 12.91 18.25
CA PRO A 30 -0.21 12.59 17.18
C PRO A 30 -0.71 13.36 15.96
N ASN A 31 0.06 14.37 15.55
CA ASN A 31 -0.13 14.98 14.25
C ASN A 31 0.24 13.88 13.26
N THR A 32 -0.76 13.14 12.78
CA THR A 32 -0.60 12.22 11.68
C THR A 32 -0.18 13.06 10.49
N GLN A 33 1.14 13.25 10.36
CA GLN A 33 1.73 13.70 9.12
C GLN A 33 1.37 12.61 8.12
N VAL A 34 0.31 12.85 7.36
CA VAL A 34 0.07 12.12 6.13
C VAL A 34 1.29 12.43 5.27
N ILE A 35 2.28 11.56 5.33
CA ILE A 35 3.35 11.54 4.34
C ILE A 35 2.61 11.21 3.05
N VAL A 36 2.18 12.25 2.32
CA VAL A 36 1.73 12.12 0.95
C VAL A 36 2.98 11.67 0.20
N GLN A 37 3.15 10.35 0.12
CA GLN A 37 4.15 9.75 -0.73
C GLN A 37 3.84 10.26 -2.13
N GLU A 38 4.69 11.13 -2.69
CA GLU A 38 4.55 11.60 -4.06
C GLU A 38 4.47 10.37 -4.96
N ARG A 39 3.26 10.04 -5.41
CA ARG A 39 3.01 8.94 -6.33
C ARG A 39 3.51 9.40 -7.69
N ARG A 40 4.82 9.24 -7.92
CA ARG A 40 5.43 9.57 -9.21
C ARG A 40 4.71 8.73 -10.26
N ALA A 41 4.25 9.37 -11.34
CA ALA A 41 3.61 8.63 -12.41
C ALA A 41 4.60 7.62 -13.03
N PRO A 42 4.18 6.38 -13.30
CA PRO A 42 5.08 5.39 -13.87
C PRO A 42 5.49 5.77 -15.30
N VAL A 43 6.76 5.59 -15.62
CA VAL A 43 7.25 5.75 -16.99
C VAL A 43 6.79 4.55 -17.81
N THR A 44 6.03 4.83 -18.87
CA THR A 44 5.39 3.80 -19.69
C THR A 44 5.82 3.92 -21.14
N TYR A 45 6.18 2.79 -21.74
CA TYR A 45 6.44 2.66 -23.16
C TYR A 45 5.51 1.58 -23.72
N MET A 46 4.79 1.89 -24.80
CA MET A 46 4.01 0.90 -25.53
C MET A 46 4.26 0.99 -27.02
N THR A 47 4.31 -0.17 -27.66
CA THR A 47 4.43 -0.28 -29.11
C THR A 47 3.42 -1.29 -29.61
N ARG A 48 2.54 -0.86 -30.51
CA ARG A 48 1.59 -1.77 -31.16
C ARG A 48 2.36 -2.71 -32.08
N ARG A 49 2.22 -4.02 -31.86
CA ARG A 49 2.86 -5.05 -32.71
C ARG A 49 1.95 -5.49 -33.85
N ASN A 50 0.66 -5.69 -33.54
CA ASN A 50 -0.37 -6.01 -34.53
C ASN A 50 -1.76 -5.61 -34.00
N SER A 51 -2.82 -6.03 -34.68
CA SER A 51 -4.20 -5.72 -34.30
C SER A 51 -4.60 -6.26 -32.93
N ASN A 52 -3.94 -7.32 -32.44
CA ASN A 52 -4.29 -8.04 -31.22
C ASN A 52 -3.20 -8.05 -30.14
N GLN A 53 -2.06 -7.41 -30.39
CA GLN A 53 -0.90 -7.41 -29.49
C GLN A 53 -0.23 -6.04 -29.36
N ILE A 54 0.09 -5.67 -28.12
CA ILE A 54 0.81 -4.44 -27.78
C ILE A 54 1.96 -4.83 -26.84
N ALA A 55 3.20 -4.51 -27.19
CA ALA A 55 4.31 -4.60 -26.24
C ALA A 55 4.22 -3.44 -25.26
N ILE A 56 4.48 -3.71 -23.98
CA ILE A 56 4.47 -2.71 -22.92
C ILE A 56 5.69 -2.87 -22.01
N ARG A 57 6.20 -1.74 -21.53
CA ARG A 57 7.15 -1.63 -20.44
C ARG A 57 6.71 -0.52 -19.49
N ILE A 58 6.61 -0.81 -18.19
CA ILE A 58 6.27 0.14 -17.13
C ILE A 58 7.41 0.14 -16.10
N LYS A 59 7.84 1.33 -15.65
CA LYS A 59 8.87 1.48 -14.62
C LYS A 59 8.53 2.61 -13.65
N GLU A 60 8.61 2.33 -12.35
CA GLU A 60 8.50 3.33 -11.28
C GLU A 60 9.31 2.87 -10.06
N GLY A 61 10.36 3.60 -9.69
CA GLY A 61 11.27 3.16 -8.63
C GLY A 61 11.80 1.73 -8.89
N GLU A 62 11.50 0.83 -7.96
CA GLU A 62 11.83 -0.60 -8.05
C GLU A 62 10.81 -1.43 -8.84
N PHE A 63 9.58 -0.93 -8.99
CA PHE A 63 8.54 -1.61 -9.76
C PHE A 63 8.90 -1.61 -11.25
N LYS A 64 8.87 -2.80 -11.85
CA LYS A 64 9.13 -3.02 -13.28
C LYS A 64 8.15 -4.05 -13.82
N PHE A 65 7.49 -3.72 -14.92
CA PHE A 65 6.68 -4.65 -15.68
C PHE A 65 7.10 -4.60 -17.15
N GLN A 66 7.22 -5.78 -17.79
CA GLN A 66 7.46 -5.89 -19.22
C GLN A 66 6.69 -7.08 -19.76
N GLY A 67 5.92 -6.88 -20.84
CA GLY A 67 5.09 -7.94 -21.38
C GLY A 67 4.46 -7.62 -22.74
N ILE A 68 3.66 -8.56 -23.22
CA ILE A 68 2.84 -8.40 -24.43
C ILE A 68 1.39 -8.46 -24.01
N LEU A 69 0.71 -7.31 -24.05
CA LEU A 69 -0.73 -7.22 -23.86
C LEU A 69 -1.43 -7.91 -25.03
N LYS A 70 -2.26 -8.91 -24.73
CA LYS A 70 -3.09 -9.61 -25.71
C LYS A 70 -4.52 -9.07 -25.66
N ARG A 71 -5.12 -8.86 -26.83
CA ARG A 71 -6.51 -8.43 -26.93
C ARG A 71 -7.44 -9.51 -26.39
N THR A 72 -8.40 -9.11 -25.54
CA THR A 72 -9.40 -10.03 -24.97
C THR A 72 -10.77 -9.78 -25.58
N LYS A 73 -11.35 -8.60 -25.39
CA LYS A 73 -12.66 -8.21 -25.95
C LYS A 73 -12.67 -6.73 -26.32
N GLY A 74 -13.21 -6.40 -27.49
CA GLY A 74 -13.37 -5.01 -27.92
C GLY A 74 -12.02 -4.28 -27.95
N ASN A 75 -11.85 -3.27 -27.10
CA ASN A 75 -10.63 -2.47 -27.01
C ASN A 75 -9.71 -2.86 -25.84
N MET A 76 -10.06 -3.91 -25.10
CA MET A 76 -9.30 -4.36 -23.92
C MET A 76 -8.13 -5.26 -24.31
N TYR A 77 -6.97 -4.96 -23.74
CA TYR A 77 -5.76 -5.76 -23.83
C TYR A 77 -5.25 -6.06 -22.42
N ILE A 78 -4.77 -7.27 -22.19
CA ILE A 78 -4.33 -7.73 -20.88
C ILE A 78 -2.99 -8.46 -21.00
N ALA A 79 -2.08 -8.20 -20.08
CA ALA A 79 -0.92 -9.05 -19.80
C ALA A 79 -0.84 -9.30 -18.29
N GLU A 80 -0.28 -10.42 -17.92
CA GLU A 80 -0.12 -10.81 -16.51
C GLU A 80 1.25 -11.42 -16.31
N ASP A 81 1.78 -11.26 -15.10
CA ASP A 81 2.88 -12.06 -14.59
C ASP A 81 2.46 -12.79 -13.29
N ARG A 82 3.44 -13.14 -12.45
CA ARG A 82 3.19 -13.84 -11.17
C ARG A 82 2.54 -12.95 -10.11
N GLN A 83 2.68 -11.63 -10.20
CA GLN A 83 2.30 -10.66 -9.17
C GLN A 83 1.21 -9.71 -9.64
N VAL A 84 1.26 -9.26 -10.90
CA VAL A 84 0.40 -8.20 -11.42
C VAL A 84 -0.36 -8.60 -12.68
N ARG A 85 -1.52 -7.97 -12.85
CA ARG A 85 -2.27 -7.90 -14.10
C ARG A 85 -2.24 -6.46 -14.58
N VAL A 86 -1.84 -6.28 -15.84
CA VAL A 86 -1.88 -5.01 -16.54
C VAL A 86 -2.99 -5.06 -17.58
N MET A 87 -3.88 -4.08 -17.51
CA MET A 87 -5.00 -3.91 -18.42
C MET A 87 -4.85 -2.58 -19.15
N TYR A 88 -5.15 -2.58 -20.45
CA TYR A 88 -5.15 -1.38 -21.27
C TYR A 88 -6.40 -1.35 -22.14
N ASP A 89 -7.16 -0.27 -22.04
CA ASP A 89 -8.26 0.03 -22.95
C ASP A 89 -7.77 0.96 -24.06
N LEU A 90 -7.69 0.44 -25.28
CA LEU A 90 -7.24 1.21 -26.44
C LEU A 90 -8.16 2.39 -26.80
N ARG A 91 -9.44 2.36 -26.42
CA ARG A 91 -10.40 3.45 -26.69
C ARG A 91 -10.21 4.59 -25.71
N THR A 92 -10.24 4.29 -24.41
CA THR A 92 -10.12 5.30 -23.35
C THR A 92 -8.68 5.65 -23.01
N LYS A 93 -7.70 4.95 -23.60
CA LYS A 93 -6.26 5.10 -23.33
C LYS A 93 -5.90 4.80 -21.87
N ARG A 94 -6.77 4.11 -21.14
CA ARG A 94 -6.60 3.88 -19.71
C ARG A 94 -5.73 2.64 -19.47
N VAL A 95 -4.72 2.81 -18.63
CA VAL A 95 -3.88 1.73 -18.09
C VAL A 95 -4.29 1.49 -16.64
N VAL A 96 -4.54 0.23 -16.29
CA VAL A 96 -4.79 -0.21 -14.92
C VAL A 96 -3.83 -1.34 -14.60
N VAL A 97 -3.12 -1.21 -13.47
CA VAL A 97 -2.24 -2.25 -12.94
C VAL A 97 -2.78 -2.67 -11.59
N ILE A 98 -3.06 -3.95 -11.42
CA ILE A 98 -3.56 -4.51 -10.17
C ILE A 98 -2.69 -5.65 -9.68
N ASN A 99 -2.66 -5.87 -8.36
CA ASN A 99 -2.21 -7.14 -7.81
C ASN A 99 -3.15 -8.27 -8.29
N LYS A 100 -2.56 -9.34 -8.82
CA LYS A 100 -3.33 -10.46 -9.38
C LYS A 100 -4.09 -11.25 -8.32
N LYS A 101 -3.55 -11.37 -7.10
CA LYS A 101 -4.16 -12.14 -6.00
C LYS A 101 -5.22 -11.35 -5.26
N THR A 102 -4.91 -10.11 -4.87
CA THR A 102 -5.79 -9.30 -4.01
C THR A 102 -6.72 -8.39 -4.79
N GLY A 103 -6.46 -8.15 -6.08
CA GLY A 103 -7.20 -7.17 -6.88
C GLY A 103 -6.88 -5.71 -6.53
N THR A 104 -5.95 -5.46 -5.60
CA THR A 104 -5.56 -4.10 -5.19
C THR A 104 -4.98 -3.33 -6.38
N GLU A 105 -5.49 -2.13 -6.61
CA GLU A 105 -5.00 -1.25 -7.68
C GLU A 105 -3.65 -0.60 -7.30
N TYR A 106 -2.65 -0.83 -8.13
CA TYR A 106 -1.33 -0.19 -8.02
C TYR A 106 -1.24 1.06 -8.87
N TYR A 107 -1.86 1.08 -10.04
CA TYR A 107 -1.84 2.24 -10.93
C TYR A 107 -3.13 2.34 -11.74
N ASN A 108 -3.55 3.58 -12.00
CA ASN A 108 -4.67 3.89 -12.88
C ASN A 108 -4.46 5.28 -13.50
N TYR A 109 -4.12 5.29 -14.78
CA TYR A 109 -3.72 6.52 -15.48
C TYR A 109 -4.04 6.42 -16.97
N ILE A 110 -3.93 7.56 -17.65
CA ILE A 110 -4.11 7.66 -19.10
C ILE A 110 -2.74 7.63 -19.79
N PHE A 111 -2.63 6.82 -20.84
CA PHE A 111 -1.43 6.72 -21.67
C PHE A 111 -1.82 6.56 -23.14
N SER A 112 -1.40 7.50 -23.99
CA SER A 112 -1.58 7.41 -25.44
C SER A 112 -0.28 6.94 -26.10
N MET A 113 -0.39 5.95 -26.99
CA MET A 113 0.73 5.54 -27.87
C MET A 113 1.01 6.57 -28.97
N LYS A 114 0.08 7.49 -29.21
CA LYS A 114 0.28 8.55 -30.21
C LYS A 114 1.04 9.69 -29.55
N ASN A 115 2.00 10.24 -30.27
CA ASN A 115 2.60 11.51 -29.89
C ASN A 115 1.56 12.60 -30.22
N GLU A 116 0.78 13.03 -29.24
CA GLU A 116 -0.32 13.99 -29.41
C GLU A 116 0.17 15.45 -29.44
N GLY A 117 1.49 15.69 -29.52
CA GLY A 117 2.09 17.03 -29.41
C GLY A 117 3.26 17.33 -30.36
N ALA A 118 3.31 16.71 -31.55
CA ALA A 118 4.16 17.21 -32.63
C ALA A 118 3.27 18.02 -33.59
N LEU A 119 3.12 19.32 -33.30
CA LEU A 119 2.68 20.34 -34.25
C LEU A 119 3.90 21.14 -34.70
#